data_AF-R7UYU1-F1
#
_entry.id   AF-R7UYU1-F1
#
_cell.length_a   1.000
_cell.length_b   1.000
_cell.length_c   1.000
_cell.angle_alpha   90.00
_cell.angle_beta   90.00
_cell.angle_gamma   90.00
#
_symmetry.space_group_name_H-M   'P 1'
#
loop_
_entity.id
_entity.type
_entity.pdbx_description
1 polymer ?
#
loop_
_entity_poly.entity_id
_entity_poly.type
_entity_poly.pdbx_seq_one_letter_code
_entity_poly.pdbx_strand_id
1 'polypeptide(L)'
;MSQNSTSKTPDEAQSMSDVAQETLTETRQMDPLWEKLMRLPFFAEADMGEKRQMYREEQEREERRKEQEREERRKEQEREEEEVERQRQFELEKLRLTSSSKPRSPHVHAVSLPPWEEKTKMDKYLSTCERLLDASKVDQE
;
A
#
# COMPACT_ATOMS: atom_id res chain seq x y z
N MET A 1 59.02 -33.11 55.48
CA MET A 1 59.48 -34.22 54.61
C MET A 1 58.26 -34.81 53.91
N SER A 2 58.50 -35.41 52.74
CA SER A 2 57.59 -36.11 51.82
C SER A 2 56.96 -35.31 50.69
N GLN A 3 57.46 -35.69 49.52
CA GLN A 3 57.12 -35.31 48.16
C GLN A 3 55.95 -36.14 47.60
N ASN A 4 55.67 -35.91 46.31
CA ASN A 4 54.82 -36.62 45.35
C ASN A 4 53.35 -36.18 45.29
N SER A 5 52.72 -36.04 44.12
CA SER A 5 53.17 -36.07 42.74
C SER A 5 52.13 -35.37 41.87
N THR A 6 52.61 -34.75 40.82
CA THR A 6 51.92 -34.29 39.60
C THR A 6 50.77 -35.19 39.16
N SER A 7 49.59 -34.59 38.97
CA SER A 7 48.60 -35.06 37.99
C SER A 7 48.30 -33.91 37.03
N LYS A 8 48.75 -34.12 35.80
CA LYS A 8 48.50 -33.31 34.61
C LYS A 8 47.00 -33.31 34.30
N THR A 9 46.45 -32.14 34.03
CA THR A 9 45.34 -31.97 33.08
C THR A 9 45.74 -30.87 32.11
N PRO A 10 46.09 -31.19 30.86
CA PRO A 10 45.97 -30.27 29.75
C PRO A 10 44.70 -30.67 28.99
N ASP A 11 43.61 -29.95 29.17
CA ASP A 11 42.51 -30.07 28.21
C ASP A 11 41.96 -28.69 27.88
N GLU A 12 42.86 -27.89 27.31
CA GLU A 12 42.56 -26.59 26.72
C GLU A 12 43.17 -26.56 25.31
N ALA A 13 42.88 -27.59 24.51
CA ALA A 13 43.33 -27.69 23.13
C ALA A 13 42.37 -28.44 22.19
N GLN A 14 41.07 -28.46 22.49
CA GLN A 14 40.04 -28.97 21.56
C GLN A 14 39.09 -27.90 21.01
N SER A 15 39.43 -26.62 21.14
CA SER A 15 38.61 -25.50 20.64
C SER A 15 39.10 -24.91 19.30
N MET A 16 39.64 -25.74 18.39
CA MET A 16 40.01 -25.33 17.02
C MET A 16 39.65 -26.38 15.94
N SER A 17 38.85 -27.40 16.26
CA SER A 17 38.64 -28.55 15.34
C SER A 17 37.30 -28.58 14.59
N ASP A 18 36.41 -27.60 14.75
CA ASP A 18 35.08 -27.63 14.09
C ASP A 18 34.85 -26.51 13.05
N VAL A 19 35.71 -25.50 12.95
CA VAL A 19 35.51 -24.37 12.00
C VAL A 19 36.32 -24.50 10.70
N ALA A 20 37.23 -25.47 10.61
CA ALA A 20 38.11 -25.64 9.45
C ALA A 20 37.82 -26.88 8.59
N GLN A 21 36.91 -27.77 9.02
CA GLN A 21 36.55 -28.98 8.27
C GLN A 21 35.18 -28.94 7.57
N GLU A 22 34.45 -27.82 7.64
CA GLU A 22 33.19 -27.60 6.89
C GLU A 22 33.41 -27.13 5.44
N THR A 23 34.44 -27.60 4.73
CA THR A 23 34.65 -27.15 3.33
C THR A 23 34.91 -28.24 2.31
N LEU A 24 34.74 -29.53 2.63
CA LEU A 24 35.08 -30.57 1.63
C LEU A 24 34.11 -31.74 1.48
N THR A 25 33.00 -31.82 2.22
CA THR A 25 32.04 -32.93 2.03
C THR A 25 30.58 -32.55 2.23
N GLU A 26 30.10 -31.53 1.50
CA GLU A 26 28.65 -31.39 1.26
C GLU A 26 28.36 -31.42 -0.24
N THR A 27 28.13 -32.61 -0.77
CA THR A 27 27.40 -32.81 -2.01
C THR A 27 25.94 -32.38 -1.81
N ARG A 28 25.63 -31.06 -1.84
CA ARG A 28 24.25 -30.55 -1.70
C ARG A 28 24.16 -29.04 -1.97
N GLN A 29 23.43 -28.67 -3.03
CA GLN A 29 23.12 -27.30 -3.48
C GLN A 29 24.34 -26.38 -3.68
N MET A 30 24.84 -26.34 -4.93
CA MET A 30 25.63 -25.19 -5.35
C MET A 30 24.80 -23.92 -5.16
N ASP A 31 25.41 -22.86 -4.62
CA ASP A 31 24.76 -21.54 -4.52
C ASP A 31 24.18 -21.14 -5.89
N PRO A 32 22.88 -20.79 -5.98
CA PRO A 32 22.27 -20.32 -7.22
C PRO A 32 23.04 -19.20 -7.93
N LEU A 33 23.71 -18.32 -7.19
CA LEU A 33 24.55 -17.28 -7.81
C LEU A 33 25.78 -17.89 -8.48
N TRP A 34 26.46 -18.82 -7.81
CA TRP A 34 27.60 -19.54 -8.38
C TRP A 34 27.20 -20.33 -9.62
N GLU A 35 26.06 -21.03 -9.61
CA GLU A 35 25.55 -21.74 -10.79
C GLU A 35 25.26 -20.79 -11.96
N LYS A 36 24.64 -19.63 -11.68
CA LYS A 36 24.40 -18.61 -12.71
C LYS A 36 25.70 -18.10 -13.31
N LEU A 37 26.71 -17.85 -12.49
CA LEU A 37 28.02 -17.40 -12.94
C LEU A 37 28.74 -18.49 -13.74
N MET A 38 28.68 -19.75 -13.33
CA MET A 38 29.27 -20.88 -14.06
C MET A 38 28.68 -21.11 -15.45
N ARG A 39 27.49 -20.57 -15.76
CA ARG A 39 26.92 -20.59 -17.11
C ARG A 39 27.52 -19.52 -18.03
N LEU A 40 28.25 -18.55 -17.48
CA LEU A 40 28.90 -17.50 -18.26
C LEU A 40 30.24 -18.04 -18.80
N PRO A 41 30.49 -17.98 -20.12
CA PRO A 41 31.70 -18.54 -20.72
C PRO A 41 32.99 -17.98 -20.10
N PHE A 42 33.05 -16.66 -19.90
CA PHE A 42 34.22 -16.00 -19.31
C PHE A 42 34.47 -16.42 -17.86
N PHE A 43 33.40 -16.67 -17.09
CA PHE A 43 33.54 -17.11 -15.70
C PHE A 43 33.90 -18.59 -15.66
N ALA A 44 33.36 -19.42 -16.54
CA ALA A 44 33.66 -20.85 -16.61
C ALA A 44 35.11 -21.12 -17.03
N GLU A 45 35.67 -20.31 -17.93
CA GLU A 45 37.05 -20.43 -18.42
C GLU A 45 38.09 -19.80 -17.47
N ALA A 46 37.68 -18.93 -16.56
CA ALA A 46 38.57 -18.27 -15.61
C ALA A 46 39.22 -19.24 -14.60
N ASP A 47 40.35 -18.81 -14.04
CA ASP A 47 41.04 -19.56 -12.99
C ASP A 47 40.21 -19.62 -11.70
N MET A 48 40.38 -20.67 -10.89
CA MET A 48 39.64 -20.82 -9.63
C MET A 48 39.88 -19.67 -8.64
N GLY A 49 41.02 -18.99 -8.71
CA GLY A 49 41.30 -17.77 -7.95
C GLY A 49 40.39 -16.62 -8.37
N GLU A 50 40.33 -16.36 -9.68
CA GLU A 50 39.50 -15.30 -10.27
C GLU A 50 38.01 -15.58 -10.11
N LYS A 51 37.57 -16.82 -10.30
CA LYS A 51 36.18 -17.25 -10.03
C LYS A 51 35.74 -16.91 -8.61
N ARG A 52 36.59 -17.20 -7.62
CA ARG A 52 36.31 -16.87 -6.22
C ARG A 52 36.27 -15.37 -5.97
N GLN A 53 37.11 -14.59 -6.66
CA GLN A 53 37.07 -13.14 -6.55
C GLN A 53 35.80 -12.56 -7.17
N MET A 54 35.51 -12.89 -8.43
CA MET A 54 34.32 -12.44 -9.14
C MET A 54 33.03 -12.81 -8.39
N TYR A 55 32.97 -14.01 -7.81
CA TYR A 55 31.84 -14.43 -7.01
C TYR A 55 31.64 -13.57 -5.74
N ARG A 56 32.72 -13.24 -5.02
CA ARG A 56 32.62 -12.33 -3.86
C ARG A 56 32.19 -10.92 -4.27
N GLU A 57 32.72 -10.40 -5.36
CA GLU A 57 32.34 -9.10 -5.89
C GLU A 57 30.85 -9.08 -6.31
N GLU A 58 30.37 -10.17 -6.91
CA GLU A 58 28.96 -10.27 -7.31
C GLU A 58 28.03 -10.41 -6.09
N GLN A 59 28.45 -11.13 -5.03
CA GLN A 59 27.73 -11.17 -3.76
C GLN A 59 27.58 -9.78 -3.15
N GLU A 60 28.67 -9.00 -3.04
CA GLU A 60 28.63 -7.63 -2.51
C GLU A 60 27.70 -6.72 -3.35
N ARG A 61 27.75 -6.89 -4.68
CA ARG A 61 26.86 -6.15 -5.60
C ARG A 61 25.40 -6.52 -5.40
N GLU A 62 25.09 -7.79 -5.20
CA GLU A 62 23.72 -8.25 -4.94
C GLU A 62 23.19 -7.73 -3.60
N GLU A 63 24.02 -7.77 -2.55
CA GLU A 63 23.66 -7.20 -1.24
C GLU A 63 23.37 -5.71 -1.33
N ARG A 64 24.23 -4.95 -2.03
CA ARG A 64 24.01 -3.52 -2.26
C ARG A 64 22.71 -3.25 -3.01
N ARG A 65 22.36 -4.05 -4.01
CA ARG A 65 21.08 -3.93 -4.74
C ARG A 65 19.88 -4.20 -3.82
N LYS A 66 19.95 -5.23 -2.98
CA LYS A 66 18.90 -5.54 -1.99
C LYS A 66 18.74 -4.43 -0.96
N GLU A 67 19.84 -3.82 -0.54
CA GLU A 67 19.80 -2.67 0.37
C GLU A 67 19.11 -1.46 -0.27
N GLN A 68 19.47 -1.13 -1.51
CA GLN A 68 18.82 -0.06 -2.28
C GLN A 68 17.33 -0.31 -2.46
N GLU A 69 16.93 -1.53 -2.85
CA GLU A 69 15.53 -1.91 -3.00
C GLU A 69 14.75 -1.76 -1.68
N ARG A 70 15.35 -2.14 -0.55
CA ARG A 70 14.75 -1.95 0.77
C ARG A 70 14.59 -0.47 1.12
N GLU A 71 15.57 0.36 0.78
CA GLU A 71 15.51 1.81 1.00
C GLU A 71 14.43 2.45 0.15
N GLU A 72 14.35 2.10 -1.14
CA GLU A 72 13.29 2.57 -2.05
C GLU A 72 11.92 2.17 -1.55
N ARG A 73 11.75 0.91 -1.12
CA ARG A 73 10.49 0.42 -0.55
C ARG A 73 10.09 1.18 0.71
N ARG A 74 11.05 1.54 1.57
CA ARG A 74 10.78 2.38 2.76
C ARG A 74 10.34 3.79 2.36
N LYS A 75 11.00 4.41 1.37
CA LYS A 75 10.62 5.72 0.84
C LYS A 75 9.24 5.69 0.18
N GLU A 76 8.89 4.61 -0.49
CA GLU A 76 7.56 4.42 -1.08
C GLU A 76 6.49 4.33 0.00
N GLN A 77 6.71 3.51 1.04
CA GLN A 77 5.79 3.42 2.19
C GLN A 77 5.62 4.76 2.90
N GLU A 78 6.71 5.51 3.13
CA GLU A 78 6.65 6.83 3.75
C GLU A 78 5.79 7.81 2.94
N ARG A 79 5.90 7.78 1.61
CA ARG A 79 5.06 8.61 0.72
C ARG A 79 3.60 8.20 0.75
N GLU A 80 3.33 6.90 0.77
CA GLU A 80 1.97 6.37 0.87
C GLU A 80 1.31 6.79 2.20
N GLU A 81 2.04 6.68 3.31
CA GLU A 81 1.59 7.16 4.62
C GLU A 81 1.35 8.67 4.64
N GLU A 82 2.22 9.47 4.02
CA GLU A 82 2.03 10.92 3.88
C GLU A 82 0.79 11.26 3.06
N GLU A 83 0.53 10.54 1.96
CA GLU A 83 -0.67 10.72 1.14
C GLU A 83 -1.94 10.36 1.90
N VAL A 84 -1.91 9.26 2.68
CA VAL A 84 -3.03 8.86 3.54
C VAL A 84 -3.29 9.89 4.63
N GLU A 85 -2.26 10.41 5.30
CA GLU A 85 -2.43 11.45 6.32
C GLU A 85 -2.95 12.75 5.70
N ARG A 86 -2.48 13.12 4.50
CA ARG A 86 -2.99 14.28 3.75
C ARG A 86 -4.46 14.11 3.39
N GLN A 87 -4.86 12.94 2.92
CA GLN A 87 -6.25 12.62 2.60
C GLN A 87 -7.13 12.70 3.86
N ARG A 88 -6.65 12.15 4.98
CA ARG A 88 -7.31 12.22 6.29
C ARG A 88 -7.47 13.66 6.77
N GLN A 89 -6.44 14.49 6.63
CA GLN A 89 -6.51 15.91 6.97
C GLN A 89 -7.54 16.64 6.11
N PHE A 90 -7.57 16.37 4.81
CA PHE A 90 -8.56 16.94 3.90
C PHE A 90 -10.00 16.55 4.28
N GLU A 91 -10.23 15.29 4.63
CA GLU A 91 -11.56 14.85 5.12
C GLU A 91 -11.95 15.53 6.44
N LEU A 92 -11.01 15.65 7.38
CA LEU A 92 -11.24 16.36 8.63
C LEU A 92 -11.54 17.85 8.40
N GLU A 93 -10.85 18.49 7.45
CA GLU A 93 -11.11 19.88 7.06
C GLU A 93 -12.48 20.03 6.43
N LYS A 94 -12.88 19.13 5.53
CA LYS A 94 -14.23 19.08 4.96
C LYS A 94 -15.28 18.97 6.06
N LEU A 95 -15.09 18.09 7.04
CA LEU A 95 -15.99 17.95 8.18
C LEU A 95 -16.03 19.24 9.03
N ARG A 96 -14.88 19.88 9.28
CA ARG A 96 -14.81 21.17 9.98
C ARG A 96 -15.57 22.26 9.23
N LEU A 97 -15.48 22.34 7.91
CA LEU A 97 -16.26 23.27 7.10
C LEU A 97 -17.77 23.01 7.21
N THR A 98 -18.18 21.74 7.21
CA THR A 98 -19.61 21.38 7.35
C THR A 98 -20.17 21.47 8.78
N SER A 99 -19.30 21.47 9.80
CA SER A 99 -19.70 21.58 11.22
C SER A 99 -19.56 23.01 11.76
N SER A 100 -18.65 23.81 11.18
CA SER A 100 -18.49 25.25 11.45
C SER A 100 -19.48 26.12 10.67
N SER A 101 -20.15 25.56 9.65
CA SER A 101 -21.49 26.03 9.36
C SER A 101 -22.35 25.69 10.57
N LYS A 102 -22.40 26.61 11.55
CA LYS A 102 -23.62 26.83 12.33
C LYS A 102 -24.75 26.53 11.36
N PRO A 103 -25.76 25.70 11.69
CA PRO A 103 -27.03 25.94 11.08
C PRO A 103 -27.24 27.41 11.37
N ARG A 104 -27.14 28.26 10.35
CA ARG A 104 -27.85 29.52 10.36
C ARG A 104 -29.22 28.96 10.60
N SER A 105 -29.65 28.98 11.87
CA SER A 105 -30.99 28.58 12.29
C SER A 105 -31.82 29.01 11.12
N PRO A 106 -32.51 28.11 10.38
CA PRO A 106 -33.39 28.59 9.35
C PRO A 106 -34.21 29.58 10.12
N HIS A 107 -33.98 30.87 9.87
CA HIS A 107 -34.77 31.89 10.49
C HIS A 107 -36.06 31.55 9.78
N VAL A 108 -36.88 30.76 10.47
CA VAL A 108 -38.21 30.43 10.07
C VAL A 108 -38.87 31.78 10.24
N HIS A 109 -38.63 32.66 9.27
CA HIS A 109 -39.72 33.31 8.62
C HIS A 109 -40.69 32.16 8.43
N ALA A 110 -41.66 32.08 9.34
CA ALA A 110 -42.92 31.45 9.05
C ALA A 110 -43.42 32.24 7.84
N VAL A 111 -42.88 31.91 6.67
CA VAL A 111 -43.49 32.21 5.40
C VAL A 111 -44.65 31.25 5.46
N SER A 112 -45.73 31.74 6.07
CA SER A 112 -47.06 31.22 5.82
C SER A 112 -47.15 31.19 4.31
N LEU A 113 -46.95 30.00 3.72
CA LEU A 113 -47.27 29.82 2.33
C LEU A 113 -48.72 30.30 2.22
N PRO A 114 -49.04 31.23 1.30
CA PRO A 114 -50.42 31.59 1.10
C PRO A 114 -51.18 30.27 0.93
N PRO A 115 -52.31 30.06 1.63
CA PRO A 115 -53.03 28.81 1.55
C PRO A 115 -53.28 28.55 0.08
N TRP A 116 -52.60 27.54 -0.47
CA TRP A 116 -52.86 27.11 -1.83
C TRP A 116 -54.21 26.43 -1.79
N GLU A 117 -55.26 27.23 -1.94
CA GLU A 117 -56.60 26.74 -2.18
C GLU A 117 -56.60 26.12 -3.57
N GLU A 118 -56.49 24.79 -3.60
CA GLU A 118 -56.79 23.94 -4.75
C GLU A 118 -58.30 23.93 -5.04
N LYS A 119 -58.98 25.09 -4.98
CA LYS A 119 -60.45 25.15 -4.97
C LYS A 119 -61.09 26.10 -5.98
N THR A 120 -60.34 26.56 -6.97
CA THR A 120 -60.96 27.38 -8.04
C THR A 120 -60.38 27.21 -9.44
N LYS A 121 -59.29 26.46 -9.64
CA LYS A 121 -58.73 26.27 -11.00
C LYS A 121 -59.45 25.18 -11.78
N MET A 122 -59.86 24.09 -11.13
CA MET A 122 -60.53 22.97 -11.80
C MET A 122 -61.94 23.35 -12.27
N ASP A 123 -62.75 24.00 -11.43
CA ASP A 123 -64.11 24.39 -11.81
C ASP A 123 -64.13 25.41 -12.96
N LYS A 124 -63.18 26.36 -12.96
CA LYS A 124 -63.01 27.31 -14.07
C LYS A 124 -62.58 26.61 -15.35
N TYR A 125 -61.69 25.63 -15.25
CA TYR A 125 -61.27 24.82 -16.40
C TYR A 125 -62.45 24.02 -16.97
N LEU A 126 -63.17 23.29 -16.11
CA LEU A 126 -64.34 22.50 -16.51
C LEU A 126 -65.45 23.37 -17.10
N SER A 127 -65.77 24.52 -16.48
CA SER A 127 -66.74 25.48 -17.01
C SER A 127 -66.31 26.07 -18.35
N THR A 128 -65.00 26.29 -18.56
CA THR A 128 -64.48 26.74 -19.84
C THR A 128 -64.62 25.66 -20.91
N CYS A 129 -64.34 24.39 -20.59
CA CYS A 129 -64.52 23.26 -21.49
C CYS A 129 -65.99 23.05 -21.87
N GLU A 130 -66.91 23.16 -20.91
CA GLU A 130 -68.35 23.02 -21.14
C GLU A 130 -68.87 24.12 -22.08
N ARG A 131 -68.48 25.38 -21.84
CA ARG A 131 -68.80 26.50 -22.75
C ARG A 131 -68.28 26.31 -24.17
N LEU A 132 -67.06 25.77 -24.32
CA LEU A 132 -66.48 25.51 -25.64
C LEU A 132 -67.22 24.39 -26.36
N LEU A 133 -67.65 23.36 -25.64
CA LEU A 133 -68.47 22.28 -26.18
C LEU A 133 -69.85 22.80 -26.63
N ASP A 134 -70.51 23.63 -25.82
CA ASP A 134 -71.79 24.23 -26.21
C ASP A 134 -71.65 25.19 -27.39
N ALA A 135 -70.59 26.01 -27.44
CA ALA A 135 -70.31 26.87 -28.59
C ALA A 135 -69.97 26.09 -29.88
N SER A 136 -69.50 24.84 -29.75
CA SER A 136 -69.19 23.97 -30.90
C SER A 136 -70.41 23.24 -31.46
N LYS A 137 -71.53 23.22 -30.73
CA LYS A 137 -72.81 22.72 -31.24
C LYS A 137 -73.36 23.79 -32.19
N VAL A 138 -73.00 23.66 -33.46
CA VAL A 138 -73.66 24.38 -34.55
C VAL A 138 -75.08 23.82 -34.62
N ASP A 139 -76.10 24.66 -34.43
CA ASP A 139 -77.48 24.29 -34.72
C ASP A 139 -77.56 23.84 -36.18
N GLN A 140 -77.76 22.53 -36.39
CA GLN A 140 -78.23 22.00 -37.64
C GLN A 140 -79.75 22.26 -37.69
N GLU A 141 -80.14 23.39 -38.29
CA GLU A 141 -81.43 23.48 -38.98
C GLU A 141 -81.46 22.55 -40.19
#